data_AF-A0A4S8EP47-F1
#
_entry.id   AF-A0A4S8EP47-F1
#
_cell.length_a   1.000
_cell.length_b   1.000
_cell.length_c   1.000
_cell.angle_alpha   90.00
_cell.angle_beta   90.00
_cell.angle_gamma   90.00
#
_symmetry.space_group_name_H-M   'P 1'
#
loop_
_entity.id
_entity.type
_entity.pdbx_description
1 polymer ?
#
loop_
_entity_poly.entity_id
_entity_poly.type
_entity_poly.pdbx_seq_one_letter_code
_entity_poly.pdbx_strand_id
1 'polypeptide(L)'
;MRLTSKNIRSNPLALVRSLPTKLVSVNQIKLADDRVTDEIFVSRYKAFLLGKSVVHQTRVSLDLIRSGFWKKDQQGNWGLINNPIDPKHLQDAIAMIRLGSRPALHLYENPNQSDSKRFVCSDDEVTYAAYGKLEISKVPVVLMAKPRDLEESCLSVRCYQRKGKDSIALLEGIVPVIHELVPSILGQKKPELIETLDTLTETLRDLKEPLRAFHQPGSVTLHYHHTLYSVLFRAEECLDSMKLLISKGRVLLAAALLRSLHELALVFYVDWLTPMQTYRYLQMASVIPEREWEATCERWRKEEIAAGTSPLDAKNIKDAHMRAFRLGSVVNERARIFPLGEDFHRDVYRFLSEVVHHDFSMTARYTHTLDNGDDAVYFNDVLKAITHLSDIIVAAIVTRVRSDLGPISATPSSSVD
;
A
#
# COMPACT_ATOMS: atom_id res chain seq x y z
N MET A 1 -6.76 38.29 -7.86
CA MET A 1 -8.00 37.50 -7.97
C MET A 1 -7.83 36.23 -7.11
N ARG A 2 -8.35 36.20 -5.88
CA ARG A 2 -8.34 34.98 -5.05
C ARG A 2 -9.53 34.12 -5.48
N LEU A 3 -9.27 33.03 -6.21
CA LEU A 3 -10.30 32.03 -6.51
C LEU A 3 -10.75 31.41 -5.18
N THR A 4 -11.84 31.92 -4.59
CA THR A 4 -12.51 31.26 -3.47
C THR A 4 -13.32 30.11 -4.03
N SER A 5 -12.70 28.93 -4.16
CA SER A 5 -13.36 27.69 -4.59
C SER A 5 -14.30 27.18 -3.48
N LYS A 6 -15.43 27.86 -3.27
CA LYS A 6 -16.40 27.44 -2.24
C LYS A 6 -17.22 26.19 -2.63
N ASN A 7 -17.07 25.65 -3.85
CA ASN A 7 -17.87 24.52 -4.37
C ASN A 7 -17.10 23.26 -4.84
N ILE A 8 -15.77 23.17 -4.65
CA ILE A 8 -15.06 21.89 -4.75
C ILE A 8 -14.75 21.43 -3.32
N ARG A 9 -15.78 21.22 -2.49
CA ARG A 9 -15.60 20.74 -1.11
C ARG A 9 -15.36 19.23 -1.14
N SER A 10 -14.11 18.81 -1.26
CA SER A 10 -13.68 17.48 -0.82
C SER A 10 -12.88 17.66 0.47
N ASN A 11 -13.36 17.08 1.57
CA ASN A 11 -12.62 17.05 2.83
C ASN A 11 -11.91 15.69 2.93
N PRO A 12 -10.58 15.61 2.78
CA PRO A 12 -9.84 14.35 2.89
C PRO A 12 -10.06 13.64 4.24
N LEU A 13 -10.34 14.41 5.30
CA LEU A 13 -10.60 13.90 6.65
C LEU A 13 -11.99 13.28 6.82
N ALA A 14 -12.89 13.44 5.84
CA ALA A 14 -14.20 12.78 5.84
C ALA A 14 -14.12 11.29 5.44
N LEU A 15 -13.00 10.86 4.85
CA LEU A 15 -12.79 9.48 4.44
C LEU A 15 -12.46 8.60 5.66
N VAL A 16 -13.44 7.82 6.10
CA VAL A 16 -13.25 6.83 7.18
C VAL A 16 -12.82 5.49 6.58
N ARG A 17 -11.65 4.98 6.99
CA ARG A 17 -11.08 3.70 6.51
C ARG A 17 -10.80 2.67 7.61
N SER A 18 -11.25 2.96 8.82
CA SER A 18 -11.19 2.01 9.93
C SER A 18 -12.53 1.99 10.66
N LEU A 19 -12.94 0.81 11.12
CA LEU A 19 -14.05 0.72 12.07
C LEU A 19 -13.73 1.51 13.35
N PRO A 20 -14.77 1.94 14.10
CA PRO A 20 -14.58 2.43 15.46
C PRO A 20 -13.80 1.38 16.28
N THR A 21 -12.66 1.80 16.81
CA THR A 21 -11.80 0.96 17.66
C THR A 21 -11.92 1.41 19.10
N LYS A 22 -11.83 0.46 20.03
CA LYS A 22 -11.69 0.72 21.46
C LYS A 22 -10.35 0.16 21.90
N LEU A 23 -9.63 0.94 22.70
CA LEU A 23 -8.42 0.45 23.31
C LEU A 23 -8.80 -0.57 24.40
N VAL A 24 -8.20 -1.75 24.36
CA VAL A 24 -8.33 -2.77 25.38
C VAL A 24 -7.00 -2.84 26.10
N SER A 25 -7.02 -2.74 27.43
CA SER A 25 -5.79 -2.83 28.22
C SER A 25 -5.21 -4.24 28.12
N VAL A 26 -3.88 -4.37 28.12
CA VAL A 26 -3.19 -5.67 27.98
C VAL A 26 -3.63 -6.66 29.06
N ASN A 27 -3.91 -6.18 30.28
CA ASN A 27 -4.40 -7.01 31.38
C ASN A 27 -5.86 -7.47 31.24
N GLN A 28 -6.62 -6.95 30.27
CA GLN A 28 -8.00 -7.37 29.97
C GLN A 28 -8.06 -8.39 28.83
N ILE A 29 -6.94 -8.65 28.15
CA ILE A 29 -6.86 -9.66 27.10
C ILE A 29 -6.95 -11.04 27.77
N LYS A 30 -8.04 -11.76 27.49
CA LYS A 30 -8.25 -13.14 27.94
C LYS A 30 -8.11 -14.08 26.75
N LEU A 31 -7.46 -15.22 26.98
CA LEU A 31 -7.50 -16.33 26.04
C LEU A 31 -8.80 -17.11 26.26
N ALA A 32 -9.38 -17.64 25.19
CA ALA A 32 -10.54 -18.51 25.31
C ALA A 32 -10.09 -19.88 25.85
N ASP A 33 -10.79 -20.39 26.86
CA ASP A 33 -10.41 -21.62 27.59
C ASP A 33 -10.43 -22.87 26.69
N ASP A 34 -11.12 -22.81 25.56
CA ASP A 34 -11.28 -23.90 24.58
C ASP A 34 -10.21 -23.92 23.49
N ARG A 35 -9.25 -22.98 23.49
CA ARG A 35 -8.22 -22.86 22.44
C ARG A 35 -6.83 -23.24 22.90
N VAL A 36 -6.12 -23.98 22.05
CA VAL A 36 -4.71 -24.30 22.30
C VAL A 36 -3.87 -23.08 21.93
N THR A 37 -2.99 -22.66 22.85
CA THR A 37 -2.13 -21.48 22.66
C THR A 37 -0.84 -21.82 21.92
N ASP A 38 -0.45 -20.96 20.97
CA ASP A 38 0.85 -20.96 20.33
C ASP A 38 1.86 -20.12 21.15
N GLU A 39 2.77 -20.79 21.87
CA GLU A 39 3.76 -20.11 22.69
C GLU A 39 4.79 -19.29 21.88
N ILE A 40 5.08 -19.70 20.62
CA ILE A 40 6.00 -18.94 19.76
C ILE A 40 5.35 -17.60 19.41
N PHE A 41 4.08 -17.63 19.01
CA PHE A 41 3.31 -16.43 18.74
C PHE A 41 3.24 -15.52 19.96
N VAL A 42 2.80 -16.04 21.10
CA VAL A 42 2.65 -15.26 22.35
C VAL A 42 3.97 -14.61 22.76
N SER A 43 5.08 -15.35 22.69
CA SER A 43 6.41 -14.82 22.99
C SER A 43 6.79 -13.66 22.07
N ARG A 44 6.63 -13.82 20.75
CA ARG A 44 6.96 -12.78 19.76
C ARG A 44 6.06 -11.56 19.87
N TYR A 45 4.76 -11.76 20.02
CA TYR A 45 3.79 -10.69 20.15
C TYR A 45 4.02 -9.89 21.45
N LYS A 46 4.29 -10.57 22.57
CA LYS A 46 4.67 -9.92 23.82
C LYS A 46 5.97 -9.13 23.70
N ALA A 47 6.98 -9.67 23.01
CA ALA A 47 8.23 -8.95 22.76
C ALA A 47 7.99 -7.66 21.95
N PHE A 48 7.10 -7.70 20.96
CA PHE A 48 6.69 -6.51 20.20
C PHE A 48 5.96 -5.50 21.09
N LEU A 49 4.94 -5.93 21.83
CA LEU A 49 4.15 -5.05 22.71
C LEU A 49 5.03 -4.35 23.75
N LEU A 50 6.07 -5.02 24.25
CA LEU A 50 7.05 -4.46 25.19
C LEU A 50 8.16 -3.62 24.53
N GLY A 51 8.11 -3.44 23.21
CA GLY A 51 9.10 -2.66 22.44
C GLY A 51 10.46 -3.34 22.28
N LYS A 52 10.57 -4.63 22.64
CA LYS A 52 11.81 -5.42 22.57
C LYS A 52 12.10 -5.94 21.17
N SER A 53 11.08 -6.05 20.33
CA SER A 53 11.21 -6.44 18.92
C SER A 53 10.43 -5.49 18.01
N VAL A 54 10.89 -5.43 16.77
CA VAL A 54 10.24 -4.72 15.66
C VAL A 54 9.38 -5.71 14.89
N VAL A 55 8.27 -5.26 14.34
CA VAL A 55 7.46 -6.03 13.40
C VAL A 55 7.44 -5.33 12.05
N HIS A 56 7.25 -6.09 10.98
CA HIS A 56 7.32 -5.57 9.62
C HIS A 56 5.97 -5.72 8.94
N GLN A 57 5.36 -4.61 8.57
CA GLN A 57 4.08 -4.60 7.88
C GLN A 57 4.30 -4.58 6.39
N THR A 58 3.67 -5.53 5.69
CA THR A 58 3.86 -5.74 4.26
C THR A 58 2.71 -6.56 3.69
N ARG A 59 2.87 -7.06 2.47
CA ARG A 59 1.98 -8.06 1.87
C ARG A 59 2.74 -9.30 1.49
N VAL A 60 2.10 -10.44 1.73
CA VAL A 60 2.62 -11.77 1.43
C VAL A 60 1.56 -12.56 0.68
N SER A 61 1.99 -13.39 -0.25
CA SER A 61 1.14 -14.30 -0.99
C SER A 61 0.56 -15.34 -0.04
N LEU A 62 -0.76 -15.54 -0.09
CA LEU A 62 -1.49 -16.42 0.82
C LEU A 62 -0.99 -17.87 0.75
N ASP A 63 -0.46 -18.27 -0.42
CA ASP A 63 0.14 -19.58 -0.65
C ASP A 63 1.48 -19.79 0.07
N LEU A 64 2.12 -18.75 0.62
CA LEU A 64 3.31 -18.87 1.46
C LEU A 64 2.96 -19.02 2.95
N ILE A 65 1.69 -18.92 3.30
CA ILE A 65 1.20 -18.90 4.69
C ILE A 65 0.53 -20.23 5.03
N ARG A 66 0.84 -20.76 6.21
CA ARG A 66 0.18 -21.90 6.85
C ARG A 66 -0.78 -21.38 7.92
N SER A 67 -2.06 -21.74 7.84
CA SER A 67 -3.00 -21.56 8.94
C SER A 67 -2.71 -22.53 10.09
N GLY A 68 -2.96 -22.11 11.33
CA GLY A 68 -2.70 -22.89 12.53
C GLY A 68 -1.27 -22.69 13.03
N PHE A 69 -0.74 -23.65 13.79
CA PHE A 69 0.63 -23.64 14.27
C PHE A 69 1.20 -25.03 14.51
N TRP A 70 2.53 -25.12 14.50
CA TRP A 70 3.26 -26.37 14.67
C TRP A 70 3.68 -26.58 16.12
N LYS A 71 3.41 -27.75 16.67
CA LYS A 71 3.86 -28.16 18.00
C LYS A 71 4.53 -29.52 17.93
N LYS A 72 5.63 -29.69 18.67
CA LYS A 72 6.25 -31.00 18.82
C LYS A 72 5.47 -31.87 19.80
N ASP A 73 5.24 -33.12 19.45
CA ASP A 73 4.75 -34.15 20.38
C ASP A 73 5.86 -34.58 21.36
N GLN A 74 5.53 -35.51 22.27
CA GLN A 74 6.48 -36.03 23.25
C GLN A 74 7.64 -36.81 22.59
N GLN A 75 7.45 -37.32 21.38
CA GLN A 75 8.46 -38.01 20.58
C GLN A 75 9.29 -37.05 19.71
N GLY A 76 9.00 -35.75 19.71
CA GLY A 76 9.69 -34.72 18.95
C GLY A 76 9.19 -34.51 17.51
N ASN A 77 8.12 -35.20 17.09
CA ASN A 77 7.54 -35.03 15.77
C ASN A 77 6.66 -33.79 15.71
N TRP A 78 6.64 -33.12 14.55
CA TRP A 78 5.80 -31.96 14.32
C TRP A 78 4.35 -32.36 14.03
N GLY A 79 3.42 -31.89 14.87
CA GLY A 79 1.98 -31.92 14.63
C GLY A 79 1.45 -30.52 14.33
N LEU A 80 0.61 -30.40 13.29
CA LEU A 80 -0.09 -29.16 12.98
C LEU A 80 -1.37 -29.08 13.83
N ILE A 81 -1.53 -27.98 14.55
CA ILE A 81 -2.72 -27.66 15.34
C ILE A 81 -3.48 -26.55 14.61
N ASN A 82 -4.78 -26.77 14.37
CA ASN A 82 -5.70 -25.77 13.85
C ASN A 82 -6.84 -25.60 14.84
N ASN A 83 -7.30 -24.37 15.02
CA ASN A 83 -8.48 -24.10 15.83
C ASN A 83 -9.74 -24.20 14.97
N PRO A 84 -10.89 -24.63 15.54
CA PRO A 84 -12.14 -24.63 14.80
C PRO A 84 -12.54 -23.21 14.40
N ILE A 85 -12.97 -23.06 13.14
CA ILE A 85 -13.48 -21.80 12.60
C ILE A 85 -15.01 -21.82 12.70
N ASP A 86 -15.56 -20.87 13.45
CA ASP A 86 -17.00 -20.63 13.47
C ASP A 86 -17.46 -20.11 12.10
N PRO A 87 -18.40 -20.79 11.41
CA PRO A 87 -18.91 -20.35 10.13
C PRO A 87 -19.48 -18.92 10.13
N LYS A 88 -20.07 -18.48 11.25
CA LYS A 88 -20.61 -17.12 11.39
C LYS A 88 -19.50 -16.08 11.37
N HIS A 89 -18.45 -16.28 12.18
CA HIS A 89 -17.30 -15.37 12.20
C HIS A 89 -16.59 -15.30 10.84
N LEU A 90 -16.55 -16.40 10.11
CA LEU A 90 -16.03 -16.42 8.74
C LEU A 90 -16.87 -15.56 7.79
N GLN A 91 -18.20 -15.64 7.86
CA GLN A 91 -19.07 -14.77 7.04
C GLN A 91 -18.93 -13.30 7.43
N ASP A 92 -18.82 -13.00 8.73
CA ASP A 92 -18.60 -11.64 9.22
C ASP A 92 -17.26 -11.07 8.70
N ALA A 93 -16.19 -11.87 8.72
CA ALA A 93 -14.88 -11.48 8.19
C ALA A 93 -14.93 -11.24 6.66
N ILE A 94 -15.61 -12.10 5.91
CA ILE A 94 -15.84 -11.93 4.46
C ILE A 94 -16.57 -10.61 4.18
N ALA A 95 -17.69 -10.36 4.87
CA ALA A 95 -18.47 -9.14 4.73
C ALA A 95 -17.62 -7.91 5.07
N MET A 96 -16.81 -7.96 6.12
CA MET A 96 -15.90 -6.88 6.51
C MET A 96 -14.84 -6.58 5.44
N ILE A 97 -14.26 -7.60 4.82
CA ILE A 97 -13.29 -7.43 3.73
C ILE A 97 -13.97 -6.80 2.50
N ARG A 98 -15.17 -7.27 2.13
CA ARG A 98 -15.98 -6.70 1.02
C ARG A 98 -16.47 -5.28 1.30
N LEU A 99 -16.65 -4.91 2.57
CA LEU A 99 -16.93 -3.54 2.99
C LEU A 99 -15.72 -2.61 2.79
N GLY A 100 -14.50 -3.16 2.75
CA GLY A 100 -13.27 -2.40 2.57
C GLY A 100 -12.25 -2.55 3.71
N SER A 101 -12.51 -3.41 4.69
CA SER A 101 -11.49 -3.73 5.69
C SER A 101 -10.35 -4.55 5.06
N ARG A 102 -9.14 -4.38 5.59
CA ARG A 102 -7.95 -5.15 5.21
C ARG A 102 -7.18 -5.54 6.48
N PRO A 103 -7.76 -6.43 7.31
CA PRO A 103 -7.14 -6.88 8.55
C PRO A 103 -5.83 -7.63 8.28
N ALA A 104 -4.76 -7.24 8.97
CA ALA A 104 -3.45 -7.85 8.75
C ALA A 104 -3.31 -9.16 9.53
N LEU A 105 -2.80 -10.20 8.86
CA LEU A 105 -2.46 -11.46 9.52
C LEU A 105 -1.12 -11.33 10.26
N HIS A 106 -1.06 -11.75 11.52
CA HIS A 106 0.18 -11.76 12.29
C HIS A 106 0.95 -13.05 12.04
N LEU A 107 2.15 -12.93 11.48
CA LEU A 107 2.92 -14.07 10.99
C LEU A 107 4.27 -14.18 11.68
N TYR A 108 4.79 -15.41 11.74
CA TYR A 108 6.18 -15.69 12.07
C TYR A 108 6.76 -16.78 11.17
N GLU A 109 8.09 -16.93 11.14
CA GLU A 109 8.78 -17.95 10.33
C GLU A 109 8.38 -19.36 10.78
N ASN A 110 8.05 -20.22 9.81
CA ASN A 110 7.64 -21.59 10.07
C ASN A 110 8.78 -22.40 10.73
N PRO A 111 8.57 -22.95 11.94
CA PRO A 111 9.58 -23.75 12.62
C PRO A 111 9.71 -25.17 12.03
N ASN A 112 8.70 -25.64 11.29
CA ASN A 112 8.74 -26.94 10.64
C ASN A 112 9.30 -26.81 9.21
N GLN A 113 10.57 -27.15 9.02
CA GLN A 113 11.27 -27.05 7.74
C GLN A 113 10.77 -28.05 6.67
N SER A 114 9.99 -29.07 7.04
CA SER A 114 9.42 -30.01 6.07
C SER A 114 8.14 -29.49 5.40
N ASP A 115 7.53 -28.45 5.96
CA ASP A 115 6.38 -27.78 5.34
C ASP A 115 6.88 -26.75 4.31
N SER A 116 6.29 -26.77 3.12
CA SER A 116 6.65 -25.86 2.03
C SER A 116 6.24 -24.41 2.31
N LYS A 117 5.31 -24.20 3.25
CA LYS A 117 4.87 -22.85 3.65
C LYS A 117 5.94 -22.17 4.50
N ARG A 118 6.28 -20.94 4.15
CA ARG A 118 7.33 -20.17 4.82
C ARG A 118 6.90 -19.57 6.14
N PHE A 119 5.63 -19.16 6.24
CA PHE A 119 5.10 -18.44 7.38
C PHE A 119 3.94 -19.18 8.02
N VAL A 120 3.72 -18.91 9.31
CA VAL A 120 2.63 -19.48 10.11
C VAL A 120 1.73 -18.37 10.62
N CYS A 121 0.42 -18.57 10.54
CA CYS A 121 -0.64 -17.69 11.04
C CYS A 121 -1.48 -18.43 12.09
N SER A 122 -1.20 -18.17 13.36
CA SER A 122 -1.84 -18.86 14.50
C SER A 122 -2.95 -18.07 15.18
N ASP A 123 -2.99 -16.75 15.00
CA ASP A 123 -3.84 -15.83 15.77
C ASP A 123 -5.18 -15.52 15.07
N ASP A 124 -5.20 -15.53 13.73
CA ASP A 124 -6.37 -15.14 12.96
C ASP A 124 -6.67 -16.09 11.78
N GLU A 125 -6.94 -17.35 12.14
CA GLU A 125 -7.36 -18.40 11.20
C GLU A 125 -8.67 -18.05 10.47
N VAL A 126 -9.55 -17.25 11.10
CA VAL A 126 -10.81 -16.79 10.50
C VAL A 126 -10.55 -15.83 9.35
N THR A 127 -9.74 -14.79 9.57
CA THR A 127 -9.36 -13.85 8.51
C THR A 127 -8.56 -14.53 7.41
N TYR A 128 -7.64 -15.45 7.76
CA TYR A 128 -6.94 -16.26 6.77
C TYR A 128 -7.91 -17.03 5.86
N ALA A 129 -8.89 -17.73 6.46
CA ALA A 129 -9.90 -18.46 5.71
C ALA A 129 -10.80 -17.54 4.88
N ALA A 130 -11.12 -16.35 5.38
CA ALA A 130 -11.89 -15.35 4.63
C ALA A 130 -11.13 -14.87 3.38
N TYR A 131 -9.83 -14.60 3.50
CA TYR A 131 -8.98 -14.28 2.34
C TYR A 131 -8.93 -15.42 1.33
N GLY A 132 -8.81 -16.66 1.80
CA GLY A 132 -8.86 -17.85 0.94
C GLY A 132 -10.19 -18.01 0.20
N LYS A 133 -11.32 -17.80 0.88
CA LYS A 133 -12.66 -17.87 0.26
C LYS A 133 -12.93 -16.74 -0.73
N LEU A 134 -12.33 -15.57 -0.52
CA LEU A 134 -12.38 -14.45 -1.45
C LEU A 134 -11.29 -14.55 -2.53
N GLU A 135 -10.49 -15.62 -2.51
CA GLU A 135 -9.43 -15.88 -3.47
C GLU A 135 -8.42 -14.70 -3.60
N ILE A 136 -8.25 -13.95 -2.52
CA ILE A 136 -7.29 -12.85 -2.43
C ILE A 136 -5.89 -13.47 -2.35
N SER A 137 -5.07 -13.17 -3.34
CA SER A 137 -3.76 -13.82 -3.50
C SER A 137 -2.67 -13.20 -2.64
N LYS A 138 -2.66 -11.87 -2.44
CA LYS A 138 -1.70 -11.16 -1.58
C LYS A 138 -2.41 -10.42 -0.46
N VAL A 139 -2.12 -10.83 0.78
CA VAL A 139 -2.80 -10.34 1.98
C VAL A 139 -1.90 -9.40 2.79
N PRO A 140 -2.47 -8.39 3.47
CA PRO A 140 -1.72 -7.58 4.43
C PRO A 140 -1.28 -8.44 5.63
N VAL A 141 -0.04 -8.25 6.07
CA VAL A 141 0.55 -9.03 7.16
C VAL A 141 1.38 -8.18 8.11
N VAL A 142 1.51 -8.65 9.34
CA VAL A 142 2.45 -8.18 10.35
C VAL A 142 3.47 -9.29 10.59
N LEU A 143 4.64 -9.18 9.97
CA LEU A 143 5.72 -10.15 10.11
C LEU A 143 6.51 -9.90 11.39
N MET A 144 6.46 -10.86 12.31
CA MET A 144 7.29 -10.92 13.52
C MET A 144 8.54 -11.75 13.28
N ALA A 145 9.22 -11.54 12.15
CA ALA A 145 10.39 -12.30 11.73
C ALA A 145 11.42 -11.37 11.05
N LYS A 146 12.60 -11.91 10.74
CA LYS A 146 13.62 -11.14 10.01
C LYS A 146 13.11 -10.81 8.59
N PRO A 147 13.23 -9.56 8.12
CA PRO A 147 12.74 -9.15 6.81
C PRO A 147 13.77 -9.51 5.73
N ARG A 148 13.84 -10.79 5.36
CA ARG A 148 14.69 -11.31 4.27
C ARG A 148 13.83 -11.87 3.15
N ASP A 149 14.30 -11.82 1.91
CA ASP A 149 13.67 -12.49 0.76
C ASP A 149 12.15 -12.20 0.63
N LEU A 150 11.77 -10.94 0.80
CA LEU A 150 10.37 -10.53 0.87
C LEU A 150 9.79 -10.25 -0.52
N GLU A 151 8.49 -10.50 -0.69
CA GLU A 151 7.79 -10.23 -1.96
C GLU A 151 7.46 -8.75 -2.17
N GLU A 152 7.42 -7.95 -1.11
CA GLU A 152 7.11 -6.52 -1.13
C GLU A 152 7.93 -5.82 -0.05
N SER A 153 8.13 -4.50 -0.20
CA SER A 153 8.77 -3.68 0.83
C SER A 153 8.03 -3.74 2.16
N CYS A 154 8.70 -3.40 3.26
CA CYS A 154 8.10 -3.41 4.60
C CYS A 154 8.17 -2.04 5.29
N LEU A 155 7.13 -1.75 6.08
CA LEU A 155 7.13 -0.71 7.09
C LEU A 155 7.45 -1.33 8.44
N SER A 156 8.58 -0.97 9.04
CA SER A 156 9.05 -1.50 10.31
C SER A 156 8.47 -0.70 11.46
N VAL A 157 7.74 -1.36 12.36
CA VAL A 157 6.98 -0.74 13.45
C VAL A 157 7.48 -1.25 14.79
N ARG A 158 7.66 -0.33 15.73
CA ARG A 158 8.02 -0.61 17.12
C ARG A 158 6.97 -0.06 18.06
N CYS A 159 6.69 -0.81 19.13
CA CYS A 159 5.89 -0.34 20.23
C CYS A 159 6.74 0.50 21.20
N TYR A 160 6.40 1.77 21.38
CA TYR A 160 7.05 2.67 22.32
C TYR A 160 6.27 2.69 23.64
N GLN A 161 6.97 2.37 24.73
CA GLN A 161 6.44 2.49 26.08
C GLN A 161 6.38 3.96 26.49
N ARG A 162 5.27 4.39 27.08
CA ARG A 162 5.05 5.76 27.53
C ARG A 162 4.73 5.77 29.01
N LYS A 163 5.35 6.66 29.78
CA LYS A 163 5.14 6.69 31.22
C LYS A 163 3.74 7.23 31.54
N GLY A 164 2.94 6.45 32.28
CA GLY A 164 1.58 6.84 32.67
C GLY A 164 0.59 6.95 31.51
N LYS A 165 0.93 6.41 30.32
CA LYS A 165 0.07 6.38 29.14
C LYS A 165 0.19 5.02 28.45
N ASP A 166 -0.77 4.70 27.60
CA ASP A 166 -0.71 3.48 26.82
C ASP A 166 0.46 3.50 25.83
N SER A 167 1.00 2.31 25.58
CA SER A 167 2.05 2.12 24.58
C SER A 167 1.53 2.44 23.19
N ILE A 168 2.41 2.89 22.30
CA ILE A 168 2.04 3.29 20.94
C ILE A 168 2.93 2.61 19.91
N ALA A 169 2.32 1.96 18.92
CA ALA A 169 3.02 1.39 17.77
C ALA A 169 3.28 2.48 16.72
N LEU A 170 4.55 2.74 16.41
CA LEU A 170 4.96 3.78 15.46
C LEU A 170 6.02 3.29 14.48
N LEU A 171 6.10 3.96 13.33
CA LEU A 171 7.06 3.67 12.27
C LEU A 171 8.50 3.95 12.72
N GLU A 172 9.29 2.90 12.82
CA GLU A 172 10.72 2.98 13.13
C GLU A 172 11.56 3.11 11.87
N GLY A 173 11.20 2.41 10.80
CA GLY A 173 11.97 2.42 9.55
C GLY A 173 11.27 1.70 8.42
N ILE A 174 12.00 1.53 7.31
CA ILE A 174 11.53 0.83 6.11
C ILE A 174 12.55 -0.22 5.70
N VAL A 175 12.08 -1.31 5.10
CA VAL A 175 12.94 -2.30 4.43
C VAL A 175 12.51 -2.37 2.97
N PRO A 176 13.27 -1.78 2.05
CA PRO A 176 12.90 -1.75 0.65
C PRO A 176 13.15 -3.11 -0.01
N VAL A 177 12.30 -3.46 -0.97
CA VAL A 177 12.49 -4.56 -1.91
C VAL A 177 12.50 -3.98 -3.31
N ILE A 178 13.53 -4.27 -4.08
CA ILE A 178 13.64 -3.89 -5.49
C ILE A 178 13.52 -5.16 -6.31
N HIS A 179 12.59 -5.21 -7.25
CA HIS A 179 12.43 -6.36 -8.12
C HIS A 179 13.29 -6.22 -9.38
N GLU A 180 13.91 -7.32 -9.77
CA GLU A 180 14.61 -7.42 -11.06
C GLU A 180 13.64 -7.42 -12.25
N LEU A 181 12.42 -7.92 -12.03
CA LEU A 181 11.36 -7.99 -13.03
C LEU A 181 10.18 -7.11 -12.64
N VAL A 182 9.55 -6.50 -13.66
CA VAL A 182 8.43 -5.59 -13.49
C VAL A 182 7.19 -6.13 -14.19
N PRO A 183 5.98 -5.93 -13.64
CA PRO A 183 4.77 -6.29 -14.35
C PRO A 183 4.62 -5.42 -15.60
N SER A 184 4.07 -6.01 -16.66
CA SER A 184 3.74 -5.33 -17.91
C SER A 184 2.43 -5.91 -18.43
N ILE A 185 1.52 -5.02 -18.86
CA ILE A 185 0.26 -5.40 -19.50
C ILE A 185 0.52 -5.74 -20.97
N LEU A 186 1.42 -5.00 -21.61
CA LEU A 186 1.72 -5.13 -23.04
C LEU A 186 2.74 -6.24 -23.35
N GLY A 187 3.44 -6.74 -22.33
CA GLY A 187 4.50 -7.72 -22.48
C GLY A 187 5.77 -7.16 -23.11
N GLN A 188 6.57 -8.03 -23.72
CA GLN A 188 7.89 -7.67 -24.26
C GLN A 188 7.81 -6.83 -25.54
N LYS A 189 6.81 -7.06 -26.39
CA LYS A 189 6.61 -6.35 -27.65
C LYS A 189 5.50 -5.32 -27.47
N LYS A 190 5.89 -4.07 -27.26
CA LYS A 190 4.93 -2.98 -27.06
C LYS A 190 4.41 -2.48 -28.40
N PRO A 191 3.08 -2.31 -28.55
CA PRO A 191 2.48 -1.76 -29.76
C PRO A 191 2.78 -0.26 -29.89
N GLU A 192 2.28 0.35 -30.96
CA GLU A 192 2.34 1.80 -31.17
C GLU A 192 1.66 2.56 -30.03
N LEU A 193 2.04 3.82 -29.82
CA LEU A 193 1.66 4.56 -28.61
C LEU A 193 0.13 4.73 -28.46
N ILE A 194 -0.61 4.94 -29.55
CA ILE A 194 -2.07 5.08 -29.45
C ILE A 194 -2.73 3.77 -29.02
N GLU A 195 -2.33 2.65 -29.62
CA GLU A 195 -2.82 1.32 -29.27
C GLU A 195 -2.43 0.95 -27.84
N THR A 196 -1.19 1.26 -27.44
CA THR A 196 -0.70 1.17 -26.06
C THR A 196 -1.66 1.87 -25.10
N LEU A 197 -1.95 3.16 -25.32
CA LEU A 197 -2.82 3.92 -24.42
C LEU A 197 -4.23 3.36 -24.38
N ASP A 198 -4.76 2.90 -25.52
CA ASP A 198 -6.08 2.27 -25.59
C ASP A 198 -6.14 0.97 -24.79
N THR A 199 -5.17 0.07 -24.96
CA THR A 199 -5.10 -1.18 -24.18
C THR A 199 -4.97 -0.93 -22.68
N LEU A 200 -4.16 0.06 -22.27
CA LEU A 200 -3.99 0.39 -20.86
C LEU A 200 -5.25 1.02 -20.26
N THR A 201 -5.91 1.93 -20.98
CA THR A 201 -7.19 2.53 -20.60
C THR A 201 -8.27 1.46 -20.47
N GLU A 202 -8.38 0.54 -21.43
CA GLU A 202 -9.34 -0.57 -21.40
C GLU A 202 -9.07 -1.49 -20.20
N THR A 203 -7.81 -1.83 -19.94
CA THR A 203 -7.43 -2.64 -18.78
C THR A 203 -7.86 -2.00 -17.45
N LEU A 204 -7.74 -0.68 -17.32
CA LEU A 204 -8.20 0.05 -16.14
C LEU A 204 -9.73 0.07 -16.05
N ARG A 205 -10.43 0.24 -17.18
CA ARG A 205 -11.90 0.19 -17.26
C ARG A 205 -12.44 -1.16 -16.83
N ASP A 206 -11.87 -2.22 -17.39
CA ASP A 206 -12.29 -3.60 -17.13
C ASP A 206 -12.04 -4.03 -15.68
N LEU A 207 -11.15 -3.35 -14.95
CA LEU A 207 -10.90 -3.63 -13.54
C LEU A 207 -11.83 -2.86 -12.59
N LYS A 208 -12.45 -1.76 -13.04
CA LYS A 208 -13.40 -1.00 -12.21
C LYS A 208 -14.67 -1.79 -11.90
N GLU A 209 -15.21 -2.52 -12.87
CA GLU A 209 -16.43 -3.33 -12.69
C GLU A 209 -16.21 -4.46 -11.67
N PRO A 210 -15.13 -5.24 -11.76
CA PRO A 210 -14.65 -6.12 -10.71
C PRO A 210 -14.66 -5.55 -9.31
N LEU A 211 -14.04 -4.39 -9.14
CA LEU A 211 -13.94 -3.71 -7.86
C LEU A 211 -15.32 -3.33 -7.31
N ARG A 212 -16.23 -2.87 -8.18
CA ARG A 212 -17.62 -2.54 -7.81
C ARG A 212 -18.40 -3.79 -7.38
N ALA A 213 -18.27 -4.89 -8.12
CA ALA A 213 -18.94 -6.16 -7.81
C ALA A 213 -18.42 -6.79 -6.51
N PHE A 214 -17.12 -6.65 -6.23
CA PHE A 214 -16.51 -7.11 -4.99
C PHE A 214 -17.01 -6.28 -3.79
N HIS A 215 -17.16 -4.97 -3.96
CA HIS A 215 -17.55 -4.06 -2.90
C HIS A 215 -18.98 -4.32 -2.41
N GLN A 216 -19.12 -4.50 -1.10
CA GLN A 216 -20.40 -4.55 -0.42
C GLN A 216 -20.66 -3.24 0.33
N PRO A 217 -21.78 -2.55 0.08
CA PRO A 217 -22.16 -1.39 0.89
C PRO A 217 -22.62 -1.84 2.29
N GLY A 218 -22.52 -0.94 3.28
CA GLY A 218 -22.92 -1.24 4.66
C GLY A 218 -23.33 0.01 5.43
N SER A 219 -23.82 -0.20 6.66
CA SER A 219 -24.24 0.89 7.57
C SER A 219 -23.07 1.79 8.02
N VAL A 220 -21.84 1.28 7.95
CA VAL A 220 -20.60 2.04 8.16
C VAL A 220 -19.85 2.12 6.83
N THR A 221 -19.66 3.31 6.28
CA THR A 221 -18.92 3.48 5.02
C THR A 221 -17.41 3.39 5.26
N LEU A 222 -16.78 2.29 4.81
CA LEU A 222 -15.33 2.17 4.73
C LEU A 222 -14.84 2.54 3.32
N HIS A 223 -13.90 3.48 3.23
CA HIS A 223 -13.51 4.11 1.96
C HIS A 223 -12.29 3.45 1.27
N TYR A 224 -11.89 2.24 1.66
CA TYR A 224 -10.75 1.56 1.03
C TYR A 224 -10.99 1.28 -0.46
N HIS A 225 -12.09 0.61 -0.81
CA HIS A 225 -12.42 0.33 -2.22
C HIS A 225 -12.72 1.60 -3.02
N HIS A 226 -13.27 2.64 -2.38
CA HIS A 226 -13.42 3.96 -3.01
C HIS A 226 -12.06 4.58 -3.36
N THR A 227 -11.03 4.36 -2.54
CA THR A 227 -9.65 4.80 -2.83
C THR A 227 -9.07 4.01 -4.01
N LEU A 228 -9.25 2.68 -4.03
CA LEU A 228 -8.85 1.84 -5.17
C LEU A 228 -9.52 2.31 -6.47
N TYR A 229 -10.82 2.56 -6.42
CA TYR A 229 -11.61 3.03 -7.55
C TYR A 229 -11.11 4.39 -8.04
N SER A 230 -10.83 5.31 -7.09
CA SER A 230 -10.27 6.62 -7.42
C SER A 230 -8.90 6.52 -8.08
N VAL A 231 -8.04 5.59 -7.66
CA VAL A 231 -6.74 5.36 -8.31
C VAL A 231 -6.92 4.88 -9.75
N LEU A 232 -7.79 3.88 -9.97
CA LEU A 232 -8.08 3.38 -11.33
C LEU A 232 -8.63 4.48 -12.24
N PHE A 233 -9.61 5.23 -11.74
CA PHE A 233 -10.25 6.31 -12.48
C PHE A 233 -9.26 7.45 -12.80
N ARG A 234 -8.40 7.82 -11.85
CA ARG A 234 -7.38 8.86 -12.09
C ARG A 234 -6.29 8.43 -13.06
N ALA A 235 -5.90 7.15 -13.03
CA ALA A 235 -4.96 6.60 -14.01
C ALA A 235 -5.59 6.64 -15.42
N GLU A 236 -6.86 6.24 -15.54
CA GLU A 236 -7.61 6.29 -16.80
C GLU A 236 -7.73 7.70 -17.37
N GLU A 237 -8.17 8.69 -16.57
CA GLU A 237 -8.24 10.10 -16.98
C GLU A 237 -6.88 10.62 -17.46
N CYS A 238 -5.80 10.16 -16.82
CA CYS A 238 -4.44 10.54 -17.17
C CYS A 238 -4.04 9.99 -18.55
N LEU A 239 -4.32 8.72 -18.84
CA LEU A 239 -4.04 8.09 -20.14
C LEU A 239 -4.91 8.68 -21.25
N ASP A 240 -6.21 8.89 -21.00
CA ASP A 240 -7.12 9.53 -21.97
C ASP A 240 -6.64 10.95 -22.31
N SER A 241 -6.13 11.68 -21.31
CA SER A 241 -5.53 13.01 -21.51
C SER A 241 -4.24 12.95 -22.33
N MET A 242 -3.36 11.97 -22.07
CA MET A 242 -2.17 11.74 -22.88
C MET A 242 -2.55 11.47 -24.34
N LYS A 243 -3.51 10.56 -24.58
CA LYS A 243 -4.00 10.21 -25.92
C LYS A 243 -4.52 11.44 -26.66
N LEU A 244 -5.33 12.28 -26.00
CA LEU A 244 -5.83 13.52 -26.58
C LEU A 244 -4.69 14.46 -27.00
N LEU A 245 -3.69 14.65 -26.15
CA LEU A 245 -2.54 15.51 -26.44
C LEU A 245 -1.70 14.97 -27.61
N ILE A 246 -1.44 13.66 -27.63
CA ILE A 246 -0.69 13.00 -28.72
C ILE A 246 -1.43 13.14 -30.05
N SER A 247 -2.76 12.97 -30.05
CA SER A 247 -3.59 13.13 -31.27
C SER A 247 -3.53 14.55 -31.86
N LYS A 248 -3.08 15.53 -31.08
CA LYS A 248 -2.89 16.93 -31.48
C LYS A 248 -1.41 17.31 -31.67
N GLY A 249 -0.51 16.33 -31.73
CA GLY A 249 0.93 16.55 -31.90
C GLY A 249 1.60 17.19 -30.67
N ARG A 250 1.01 17.07 -29.48
CA ARG A 250 1.53 17.66 -28.23
C ARG A 250 2.24 16.62 -27.36
N VAL A 251 3.23 15.94 -27.94
CA VAL A 251 3.93 14.80 -27.33
C VAL A 251 4.62 15.16 -26.01
N LEU A 252 5.34 16.29 -25.95
CA LEU A 252 6.04 16.72 -24.73
C LEU A 252 5.06 17.03 -23.58
N LEU A 253 3.89 17.61 -23.89
CA LEU A 253 2.85 17.86 -22.89
C LEU A 253 2.22 16.54 -22.42
N ALA A 254 2.08 15.55 -23.29
CA ALA A 254 1.63 14.22 -22.89
C ALA A 254 2.65 13.54 -21.96
N ALA A 255 3.95 13.64 -22.26
CA ALA A 255 5.00 13.12 -21.39
C ALA A 255 4.98 13.75 -19.99
N ALA A 256 4.66 15.04 -19.85
CA ALA A 256 4.51 15.69 -18.55
C ALA A 256 3.49 14.99 -17.63
N LEU A 257 2.45 14.36 -18.19
CA LEU A 257 1.44 13.62 -17.43
C LEU A 257 1.97 12.33 -16.80
N LEU A 258 3.10 11.79 -17.27
CA LEU A 258 3.75 10.63 -16.66
C LEU A 258 4.15 10.92 -15.21
N ARG A 259 4.45 12.19 -14.88
CA ARG A 259 4.71 12.60 -13.50
C ARG A 259 3.51 12.31 -12.60
N SER A 260 2.33 12.75 -13.03
CA SER A 260 1.08 12.55 -12.30
C SER A 260 0.75 11.07 -12.14
N LEU A 261 0.96 10.28 -13.20
CA LEU A 261 0.74 8.84 -13.18
C LEU A 261 1.71 8.11 -12.25
N HIS A 262 3.00 8.48 -12.28
CA HIS A 262 4.03 7.91 -11.40
C HIS A 262 3.76 8.24 -9.93
N GLU A 263 3.51 9.51 -9.61
CA GLU A 263 3.22 9.92 -8.23
C GLU A 263 1.92 9.28 -7.70
N LEU A 264 0.91 9.09 -8.55
CA LEU A 264 -0.30 8.33 -8.21
C LEU A 264 0.04 6.89 -7.81
N ALA A 265 0.87 6.20 -8.58
CA ALA A 265 1.29 4.83 -8.27
C ALA A 265 2.12 4.74 -6.97
N LEU A 266 2.99 5.73 -6.71
CA LEU A 266 3.76 5.80 -5.46
C LEU A 266 2.87 5.97 -4.23
N VAL A 267 1.89 6.88 -4.29
CA VAL A 267 0.89 7.09 -3.23
C VAL A 267 0.07 5.83 -3.02
N PHE A 268 -0.44 5.27 -4.11
CA PHE A 268 -1.22 4.04 -4.09
C PHE A 268 -0.45 2.87 -3.48
N TYR A 269 0.84 2.72 -3.80
CA TYR A 269 1.64 1.63 -3.27
C TYR A 269 1.77 1.68 -1.74
N VAL A 270 2.04 2.85 -1.18
CA VAL A 270 2.14 3.05 0.28
C VAL A 270 0.82 2.72 0.98
N ASP A 271 -0.28 3.11 0.36
CA ASP A 271 -1.62 2.84 0.88
C ASP A 271 -1.96 1.35 0.76
N TRP A 272 -1.72 0.76 -0.41
CA TRP A 272 -1.97 -0.66 -0.68
C TRP A 272 -1.17 -1.55 0.26
N LEU A 273 0.08 -1.21 0.57
CA LEU A 273 0.95 -2.04 1.41
C LEU A 273 0.38 -2.24 2.82
N THR A 274 -0.16 -1.18 3.43
CA THR A 274 -0.66 -1.20 4.83
C THR A 274 -1.88 -0.29 5.01
N PRO A 275 -3.01 -0.61 4.37
CA PRO A 275 -4.12 0.33 4.16
C PRO A 275 -4.81 0.79 5.43
N MET A 276 -4.76 -0.03 6.49
CA MET A 276 -5.34 0.28 7.79
C MET A 276 -4.47 1.24 8.63
N GLN A 277 -3.20 1.46 8.25
CA GLN A 277 -2.24 2.23 9.04
C GLN A 277 -1.74 3.49 8.35
N THR A 278 -1.36 3.40 7.08
CA THR A 278 -0.75 4.53 6.35
C THR A 278 -1.77 5.59 5.94
N TYR A 279 -3.05 5.22 5.77
CA TYR A 279 -4.07 6.14 5.27
C TYR A 279 -4.20 7.42 6.12
N ARG A 280 -4.04 7.34 7.45
CA ARG A 280 -4.13 8.51 8.34
C ARG A 280 -3.03 9.52 8.03
N TYR A 281 -1.81 9.05 7.83
CA TYR A 281 -0.68 9.91 7.48
C TYR A 281 -0.82 10.48 6.06
N LEU A 282 -1.33 9.71 5.10
CA LEU A 282 -1.64 10.19 3.75
C LEU A 282 -2.72 11.29 3.76
N GLN A 283 -3.79 11.10 4.54
CA GLN A 283 -4.83 12.10 4.73
C GLN A 283 -4.30 13.36 5.42
N MET A 284 -3.53 13.21 6.49
CA MET A 284 -2.94 14.35 7.22
C MET A 284 -1.97 15.14 6.34
N ALA A 285 -1.09 14.47 5.61
CA ALA A 285 -0.14 15.09 4.68
C ALA A 285 -0.83 15.88 3.55
N SER A 286 -2.09 15.55 3.23
CA SER A 286 -2.86 16.27 2.20
C SER A 286 -3.42 17.63 2.66
N VAL A 287 -3.47 17.88 3.98
CA VAL A 287 -4.09 19.10 4.54
C VAL A 287 -3.20 19.86 5.53
N ILE A 288 -2.14 19.23 6.06
CA ILE A 288 -1.21 19.82 7.03
C ILE A 288 0.18 19.97 6.38
N PRO A 289 0.80 21.15 6.39
CA PRO A 289 2.20 21.32 5.98
C PRO A 289 3.19 20.68 6.96
N GLU A 290 4.34 20.23 6.46
CA GLU A 290 5.38 19.57 7.29
C GLU A 290 5.80 20.41 8.50
N ARG A 291 5.99 21.73 8.31
CA ARG A 291 6.39 22.64 9.39
C ARG A 291 5.38 22.69 10.54
N GLU A 292 4.08 22.66 10.23
CA GLU A 292 3.02 22.67 11.23
C GLU A 292 2.96 21.33 11.99
N TRP A 293 3.15 20.22 11.25
CA TRP A 293 3.25 18.90 11.84
C TRP A 293 4.47 18.74 12.74
N GLU A 294 5.63 19.26 12.33
CA GLU A 294 6.86 19.26 13.13
C GLU A 294 6.68 20.03 14.44
N ALA A 295 6.04 21.20 14.39
CA ALA A 295 5.72 21.97 15.59
C ALA A 295 4.80 21.20 16.55
N THR A 296 3.81 20.47 16.01
CA THR A 296 2.93 19.60 16.78
C THR A 296 3.72 18.46 17.45
N CYS A 297 4.59 17.79 16.70
CA CYS A 297 5.41 16.70 17.23
C CYS A 297 6.41 17.20 18.29
N GLU A 298 6.99 18.39 18.13
CA GLU A 298 7.87 18.99 19.15
C GLU A 298 7.11 19.34 20.43
N ARG A 299 5.87 19.82 20.32
CA ARG A 299 5.00 20.04 21.49
C ARG A 299 4.73 18.72 22.22
N TRP A 300 4.33 17.67 21.50
CA TRP A 300 4.13 16.35 22.10
C TRP A 300 5.39 15.80 22.76
N ARG A 301 6.57 16.01 22.15
CA ARG A 301 7.85 15.61 22.77
C ARG A 301 8.04 16.25 24.14
N LYS A 302 7.79 17.56 24.26
CA LYS A 302 7.90 18.28 25.54
C LYS A 302 6.89 17.78 26.57
N GLU A 303 5.66 17.48 26.14
CA GLU A 303 4.62 16.90 26.99
C GLU A 303 4.98 15.48 27.49
N GLU A 304 5.58 14.63 26.65
CA GLU A 304 6.07 13.31 27.05
C GLU A 304 7.20 13.40 28.11
N ILE A 305 8.13 14.33 27.93
CA ILE A 305 9.22 14.57 28.90
C ILE A 305 8.64 15.06 30.23
N ALA A 306 7.69 16.00 30.20
CA ALA A 306 7.02 16.50 31.39
C ALA A 306 6.24 15.40 32.13
N ALA A 307 5.67 14.43 31.40
CA ALA A 307 5.04 13.23 31.97
C ALA A 307 6.03 12.18 32.50
N GLY A 308 7.34 12.41 32.34
CA GLY A 308 8.42 11.59 32.89
C GLY A 308 8.93 10.48 31.97
N THR A 309 8.59 10.50 30.67
CA THR A 309 9.26 9.68 29.64
C THR A 309 10.70 10.19 29.43
N SER A 310 11.66 9.31 29.16
CA SER A 310 13.06 9.72 28.97
C SER A 310 13.20 10.67 27.76
N PRO A 311 14.15 11.64 27.77
CA PRO A 311 14.36 12.53 26.63
C PRO A 311 14.68 11.79 25.31
N LEU A 312 15.35 10.64 25.40
CA LEU A 312 15.68 9.79 24.25
C LEU A 312 14.42 9.13 23.68
N ASP A 313 13.59 8.52 24.51
CA ASP A 313 12.36 7.87 24.06
C ASP A 313 11.36 8.88 23.49
N ALA A 314 11.22 10.03 24.13
CA ALA A 314 10.38 11.12 23.63
C ALA A 314 10.87 11.62 22.26
N LYS A 315 12.19 11.72 22.05
CA LYS A 315 12.77 12.05 20.73
C LYS A 315 12.46 10.96 19.71
N ASN A 316 12.62 9.68 20.05
CA ASN A 316 12.34 8.58 19.13
C ASN A 316 10.86 8.54 18.71
N ILE A 317 9.93 8.83 19.62
CA ILE A 317 8.49 8.98 19.33
C ILE A 317 8.23 10.13 18.36
N LYS A 318 8.83 11.31 18.60
CA LYS A 318 8.76 12.46 17.68
C LYS A 318 9.24 12.07 16.29
N ASP A 319 10.44 11.47 16.21
CA ASP A 319 11.07 11.11 14.94
C ASP A 319 10.23 10.06 14.20
N ALA A 320 9.57 9.14 14.91
CA ALA A 320 8.67 8.15 14.33
C ALA A 320 7.41 8.78 13.70
N HIS A 321 6.80 9.76 14.36
CA HIS A 321 5.69 10.54 13.79
C HIS A 321 6.12 11.35 12.56
N MET A 322 7.32 11.94 12.59
CA MET A 322 7.87 12.66 11.44
C MET A 322 8.15 11.73 10.25
N ARG A 323 8.72 10.54 10.50
CA ARG A 323 8.94 9.53 9.45
C ARG A 323 7.62 9.11 8.79
N ALA A 324 6.60 8.79 9.58
CA ALA A 324 5.31 8.38 9.04
C ALA A 324 4.63 9.50 8.22
N PHE A 325 4.74 10.74 8.67
CA PHE A 325 4.26 11.90 7.92
C PHE A 325 5.04 12.14 6.62
N ARG A 326 6.37 12.02 6.64
CA ARG A 326 7.22 12.16 5.45
C ARG A 326 6.96 11.06 4.43
N LEU A 327 6.70 9.83 4.88
CA LEU A 327 6.23 8.76 3.99
C LEU A 327 4.93 9.14 3.27
N GLY A 328 4.05 9.91 3.92
CA GLY A 328 2.81 10.40 3.31
C GLY A 328 2.97 11.63 2.39
N SER A 329 3.97 12.49 2.63
CA SER A 329 4.12 13.81 2.00
C SER A 329 5.27 13.92 1.00
N VAL A 330 6.35 13.16 1.17
CA VAL A 330 7.58 13.27 0.38
C VAL A 330 7.61 12.19 -0.70
N VAL A 331 7.68 12.59 -1.97
CA VAL A 331 7.70 11.65 -3.11
C VAL A 331 8.86 10.67 -3.01
N ASN A 332 10.07 11.15 -2.69
CA ASN A 332 11.26 10.30 -2.62
C ASN A 332 11.13 9.20 -1.55
N GLU A 333 10.50 9.50 -0.40
CA GLU A 333 10.27 8.49 0.65
C GLU A 333 9.33 7.37 0.18
N ARG A 334 8.35 7.70 -0.68
CA ARG A 334 7.46 6.71 -1.31
C ARG A 334 8.19 5.91 -2.38
N ALA A 335 9.03 6.57 -3.18
CA ALA A 335 9.86 5.92 -4.20
C ALA A 335 10.83 4.90 -3.59
N ARG A 336 11.41 5.20 -2.42
CA ARG A 336 12.32 4.30 -1.71
C ARG A 336 11.71 2.94 -1.37
N ILE A 337 10.41 2.88 -1.10
CA ILE A 337 9.70 1.61 -0.84
C ILE A 337 9.04 1.03 -2.08
N PHE A 338 8.92 1.80 -3.16
CA PHE A 338 8.27 1.32 -4.37
C PHE A 338 9.13 0.23 -5.03
N PRO A 339 8.56 -0.87 -5.57
CA PRO A 339 9.39 -2.01 -5.96
C PRO A 339 10.27 -1.82 -7.20
N LEU A 340 10.15 -0.67 -7.86
CA LEU A 340 11.07 -0.25 -8.92
C LEU A 340 12.30 0.50 -8.37
N GLY A 341 12.28 0.88 -7.09
CA GLY A 341 13.37 1.52 -6.39
C GLY A 341 13.51 3.04 -6.64
N GLU A 342 14.42 3.63 -5.86
CA GLU A 342 14.77 5.05 -5.94
C GLU A 342 15.49 5.41 -7.25
N ASP A 343 16.25 4.47 -7.82
CA ASP A 343 16.94 4.65 -9.10
C ASP A 343 15.95 4.87 -10.25
N PHE A 344 14.91 4.04 -10.35
CA PHE A 344 13.84 4.22 -11.33
C PHE A 344 13.14 5.57 -11.17
N HIS A 345 12.85 5.97 -9.92
CA HIS A 345 12.26 7.28 -9.65
C HIS A 345 13.15 8.43 -10.12
N ARG A 346 14.46 8.36 -9.83
CA ARG A 346 15.44 9.36 -10.27
C ARG A 346 15.49 9.45 -11.80
N ASP A 347 15.46 8.31 -12.49
CA ASP A 347 15.50 8.28 -13.96
C ASP A 347 14.24 8.87 -14.57
N VAL A 348 13.05 8.51 -14.05
CA VAL A 348 11.76 9.10 -14.45
C VAL A 348 11.78 10.62 -14.23
N TYR A 349 12.21 11.07 -13.05
CA TYR A 349 12.22 12.50 -12.72
C TYR A 349 13.24 13.28 -13.54
N ARG A 350 14.41 12.69 -13.83
CA ARG A 350 15.41 13.30 -14.71
C ARG A 350 14.87 13.46 -16.12
N PHE A 351 14.30 12.41 -16.70
CA PHE A 351 13.66 12.46 -18.01
C PHE A 351 12.57 13.54 -18.06
N LEU A 352 11.68 13.57 -17.06
CA LEU A 352 10.59 14.54 -17.01
C LEU A 352 11.08 15.96 -16.77
N SER A 353 12.17 16.14 -16.02
CA SER A 353 12.81 17.44 -15.83
C SER A 353 13.28 18.03 -17.16
N GLU A 354 13.90 17.20 -18.01
CA GLU A 354 14.35 17.59 -19.35
C GLU A 354 13.20 17.91 -20.31
N VAL A 355 11.97 17.46 -20.02
CA VAL A 355 10.78 17.69 -20.86
C VAL A 355 9.93 18.87 -20.37
N VAL A 356 9.81 19.03 -19.06
CA VAL A 356 8.86 19.97 -18.43
C VAL A 356 9.50 21.32 -18.13
N HIS A 357 10.78 21.37 -17.77
CA HIS A 357 11.44 22.63 -17.47
C HIS A 357 11.92 23.30 -18.76
N HIS A 358 11.55 24.57 -18.94
CA HIS A 358 12.15 25.41 -19.97
C HIS A 358 13.55 25.85 -19.50
N ASP A 359 14.52 24.98 -19.71
CA ASP A 359 15.94 25.25 -19.49
C ASP A 359 16.65 25.55 -20.83
N PHE A 360 17.95 25.84 -20.77
CA PHE A 360 18.74 26.08 -21.97
C PHE A 360 18.84 24.85 -22.89
N SER A 361 18.62 23.63 -22.37
CA SER A 361 18.51 22.41 -23.17
C SER A 361 17.27 22.48 -24.06
N MET A 362 16.13 22.88 -23.51
CA MET A 362 14.90 23.13 -24.27
C MET A 362 15.04 24.32 -25.22
N THR A 363 15.74 25.39 -24.84
CA THR A 363 16.05 26.49 -25.76
C THR A 363 16.88 26.01 -26.95
N ALA A 364 17.94 25.24 -26.72
CA ALA A 364 18.76 24.66 -27.79
C ALA A 364 17.96 23.74 -28.73
N ARG A 365 17.01 22.98 -28.19
CA ARG A 365 16.08 22.17 -28.99
C ARG A 365 15.21 23.04 -29.90
N TYR A 366 14.63 24.10 -29.37
CA TYR A 366 13.81 25.01 -30.17
C TYR A 366 14.61 25.86 -31.15
N THR A 367 15.90 26.11 -30.91
CA THR A 367 16.79 26.71 -31.91
C THR A 367 16.89 25.82 -33.15
N HIS A 368 17.10 24.51 -32.99
CA HIS A 368 17.10 23.58 -34.13
C HIS A 368 15.76 23.56 -34.86
N THR A 369 14.63 23.59 -34.13
CA THR A 369 13.29 23.66 -34.73
C THR A 369 13.05 24.98 -35.46
N LEU A 370 13.52 26.10 -34.93
CA LEU A 370 13.46 27.41 -35.59
C LEU A 370 14.27 27.41 -36.89
N ASP A 371 15.47 26.84 -36.85
CA ASP A 371 16.43 26.87 -37.95
C ASP A 371 16.09 25.85 -39.06
N ASN A 372 15.51 24.69 -38.71
CA ASN A 372 15.31 23.57 -39.64
C ASN A 372 13.83 23.17 -39.84
N GLY A 373 12.89 23.72 -39.06
CA GLY A 373 11.46 23.43 -39.17
C GLY A 373 11.04 22.00 -38.77
N ASP A 374 11.97 21.17 -38.27
CA ASP A 374 11.74 19.77 -37.93
C ASP A 374 11.93 19.53 -36.42
N ASP A 375 10.87 19.01 -35.79
CA ASP A 375 10.79 18.59 -34.39
C ASP A 375 10.77 17.06 -34.21
N ALA A 376 10.77 16.29 -35.30
CA ALA A 376 10.53 14.84 -35.30
C ALA A 376 11.65 13.99 -34.68
N VAL A 377 12.91 14.45 -34.76
CA VAL A 377 14.09 13.69 -34.29
C VAL A 377 14.00 13.35 -32.79
N TYR A 378 13.34 14.19 -31.98
CA TYR A 378 13.24 14.02 -30.53
C TYR A 378 11.96 13.32 -30.07
N PHE A 379 10.90 13.28 -30.89
CA PHE A 379 9.63 12.72 -30.46
C PHE A 379 9.67 11.20 -30.33
N ASN A 380 10.43 10.50 -31.18
CA ASN A 380 10.47 9.04 -31.14
C ASN A 380 10.92 8.47 -29.78
N ASP A 381 11.94 9.06 -29.15
CA ASP A 381 12.40 8.59 -27.84
C ASP A 381 11.41 8.95 -26.73
N VAL A 382 10.75 10.11 -26.82
CA VAL A 382 9.69 10.49 -25.88
C VAL A 382 8.47 9.57 -26.02
N LEU A 383 8.07 9.22 -27.24
CA LEU A 383 6.97 8.28 -27.51
C LEU A 383 7.29 6.92 -26.89
N LYS A 384 8.50 6.38 -27.10
CA LYS A 384 8.96 5.13 -26.48
C LYS A 384 8.94 5.21 -24.96
N ALA A 385 9.39 6.32 -24.38
CA ALA A 385 9.37 6.53 -22.93
C ALA A 385 7.94 6.55 -22.39
N ILE A 386 7.01 7.26 -23.04
CA ILE A 386 5.58 7.25 -22.66
C ILE A 386 5.03 5.82 -22.73
N THR A 387 5.24 5.12 -23.84
CA THR A 387 4.80 3.72 -23.99
C THR A 387 5.34 2.83 -22.88
N HIS A 388 6.65 2.94 -22.60
CA HIS A 388 7.30 2.09 -21.63
C HIS A 388 6.85 2.36 -20.19
N LEU A 389 6.86 3.63 -19.79
CA LEU A 389 6.55 4.06 -18.42
C LEU A 389 5.07 3.91 -18.10
N SER A 390 4.18 4.30 -19.00
CA SER A 390 2.73 4.12 -18.79
C SER A 390 2.37 2.65 -18.58
N ASP A 391 2.93 1.75 -19.38
CA ASP A 391 2.69 0.31 -19.23
C ASP A 391 3.13 -0.23 -17.86
N ILE A 392 4.36 0.05 -17.44
CA ILE A 392 4.87 -0.46 -16.16
C ILE A 392 4.12 0.15 -14.97
N ILE A 393 3.83 1.45 -15.01
CA ILE A 393 3.14 2.14 -13.92
C ILE A 393 1.70 1.65 -13.80
N VAL A 394 0.98 1.53 -14.93
CA VAL A 394 -0.39 1.02 -14.95
C VAL A 394 -0.43 -0.45 -14.54
N ALA A 395 0.50 -1.26 -15.04
CA ALA A 395 0.62 -2.67 -14.64
C ALA A 395 0.86 -2.79 -13.13
N ALA A 396 1.71 -1.95 -12.54
CA ALA A 396 1.95 -1.92 -11.10
C ALA A 396 0.69 -1.57 -10.29
N ILE A 397 -0.20 -0.71 -10.80
CA ILE A 397 -1.50 -0.42 -10.18
C ILE A 397 -2.44 -1.63 -10.33
N VAL A 398 -2.61 -2.09 -11.57
CA VAL A 398 -3.58 -3.14 -11.94
C VAL A 398 -3.30 -4.45 -11.21
N THR A 399 -2.05 -4.93 -11.16
CA THR A 399 -1.72 -6.20 -10.51
C THR A 399 -2.05 -6.18 -9.02
N ARG A 400 -1.80 -5.05 -8.35
CA ARG A 400 -2.03 -4.87 -6.92
C ARG A 400 -3.51 -4.77 -6.59
N VAL A 401 -4.28 -4.02 -7.38
CA VAL A 401 -5.74 -4.00 -7.23
C VAL A 401 -6.33 -5.38 -7.50
N ARG A 402 -5.89 -6.09 -8.55
CA ARG A 402 -6.36 -7.47 -8.83
C ARG A 402 -6.08 -8.43 -7.67
N SER A 403 -4.89 -8.34 -7.07
CA SER A 403 -4.54 -9.17 -5.91
C SER A 403 -5.43 -8.94 -4.69
N ASP A 404 -6.16 -7.82 -4.65
CA ASP A 404 -7.05 -7.41 -3.56
C ASP A 404 -8.52 -7.82 -3.75
N LEU A 405 -8.88 -8.40 -4.90
CA LEU A 405 -10.26 -8.74 -5.29
C LEU A 405 -10.50 -10.24 -5.50
N GLY A 406 -9.44 -11.00 -5.80
CA GLY A 406 -9.55 -12.38 -6.28
C GLY A 406 -10.14 -12.48 -7.70
N PRO A 407 -10.23 -13.70 -8.28
CA PRO A 407 -11.04 -13.99 -9.45
C PRO A 407 -12.51 -13.72 -9.13
N ILE A 408 -13.19 -12.97 -9.98
CA ILE A 408 -14.63 -12.76 -9.79
C ILE A 408 -15.36 -13.94 -10.40
N SER A 409 -15.83 -14.81 -9.54
CA SER A 409 -16.89 -15.75 -9.88
C SER A 409 -18.15 -14.92 -10.15
N ALA A 410 -18.53 -14.85 -11.43
CA ALA A 410 -19.83 -14.32 -11.83
C ALA A 410 -20.91 -15.29 -11.34
N THR A 411 -21.40 -15.09 -10.12
CA THR A 411 -22.66 -15.71 -9.69
C THR A 411 -23.33 -14.81 -8.65
N PRO A 412 -24.39 -14.08 -9.01
CA PRO A 412 -25.32 -13.61 -8.00
C PRO A 412 -26.00 -14.86 -7.43
N SER A 413 -25.82 -15.12 -6.14
CA SER A 413 -26.69 -16.06 -5.43
C SER A 413 -28.08 -15.43 -5.35
N SER A 414 -28.88 -15.66 -6.39
CA SER A 414 -30.32 -15.59 -6.32
C SER A 414 -30.81 -16.77 -5.48
N SER A 415 -31.25 -16.51 -4.26
CA SER A 415 -32.27 -17.31 -3.60
C SER A 415 -32.81 -16.52 -2.40
N VAL A 416 -33.83 -15.70 -2.68
CA VAL A 416 -34.90 -15.47 -1.71
C VAL A 416 -36.02 -16.37 -2.17
N ASP A 417 -36.23 -17.46 -1.44
CA ASP A 417 -37.56 -17.99 -1.16
C ASP A 417 -37.86 -17.70 0.31
#